data_AF-A0A7V1MEX5-F1
#
_entry.id   AF-A0A7V1MEX5-F1
#
_cell.length_a   1.000
_cell.length_b   1.000
_cell.length_c   1.000
_cell.angle_alpha   90.00
_cell.angle_beta   90.00
_cell.angle_gamma   90.00
#
_symmetry.space_group_name_H-M   'P 1'
#
loop_
_entity.id
_entity.type
_entity.pdbx_description
1 polymer ?
#
loop_
_entity_poly.entity_id
_entity_poly.type
_entity_poly.pdbx_seq_one_letter_code
_entity_poly.pdbx_strand_id
1 'polypeptide(L)'
;MVAFASLSSGNGRYITSMWPGVALLGAIGLTHALNHWRTSWLLPATYAAILILAIGQTWWYAAGRVNIGSRTTSRLFLQQVLDVEGTSPTRIASFGFWNGGLDSYAGAHVHAVLRDGVGFDSPIPPLTPEQLAQRVRNDTKPWVLLTRISHRNLASPADVFSRLGIAVLPMELDTEQYDYPAEAWFLVPTDHRR
;
A
#
# COMPACT_ATOMS: atom_id res chain seq x y z
N MET A 1 17.27 -10.78 -11.95
CA MET A 1 15.86 -10.69 -12.40
C MET A 1 14.92 -11.49 -11.49
N VAL A 2 15.24 -12.74 -11.11
CA VAL A 2 14.36 -13.51 -10.19
C VAL A 2 14.26 -12.87 -8.79
N ALA A 3 15.38 -12.47 -8.18
CA ALA A 3 15.36 -11.73 -6.90
C ALA A 3 14.67 -10.35 -6.99
N PHE A 4 14.52 -9.81 -8.20
CA PHE A 4 13.95 -8.49 -8.49
C PHE A 4 12.42 -8.55 -8.57
N ALA A 5 11.88 -9.64 -9.10
CA ALA A 5 10.43 -9.91 -9.16
C ALA A 5 9.85 -10.24 -7.77
N SER A 6 10.65 -10.82 -6.87
CA SER A 6 10.20 -11.20 -5.52
C SER A 6 10.23 -10.04 -4.51
N LEU A 7 11.07 -9.02 -4.73
CA LEU A 7 11.25 -7.90 -3.78
C LEU A 7 10.53 -6.61 -4.20
N SER A 8 10.15 -6.47 -5.47
CA SER A 8 9.40 -5.31 -5.93
C SER A 8 7.93 -5.69 -6.11
N SER A 9 7.07 -5.21 -5.23
CA SER A 9 5.63 -5.20 -5.47
C SER A 9 5.32 -4.18 -6.58
N GLY A 10 5.66 -4.52 -7.83
CA GLY A 10 5.23 -3.90 -9.10
C GLY A 10 5.52 -2.40 -9.34
N ASN A 11 5.88 -1.62 -8.32
CA ASN A 11 6.07 -0.18 -8.42
C ASN A 11 7.56 0.13 -8.62
N GLY A 12 7.99 0.10 -9.89
CA GLY A 12 9.37 0.41 -10.31
C GLY A 12 9.89 1.80 -9.91
N ARG A 13 9.05 2.66 -9.32
CA ARG A 13 9.40 4.03 -8.91
C ARG A 13 10.42 4.13 -7.77
N TYR A 14 10.60 3.08 -6.97
CA TYR A 14 11.54 3.12 -5.84
C TYR A 14 12.95 2.60 -6.18
N ILE A 15 13.12 1.93 -7.32
CA ILE A 15 14.40 1.32 -7.69
C ILE A 15 15.18 2.20 -8.67
N THR A 16 14.52 3.03 -9.48
CA THR A 16 15.16 3.87 -10.51
C THR A 16 16.31 4.74 -10.01
N SER A 17 16.27 5.24 -8.78
CA SER A 17 17.36 6.05 -8.22
C SER A 17 18.63 5.23 -7.86
N MET A 18 18.55 3.91 -7.76
CA MET A 18 19.68 3.06 -7.32
C MET A 18 20.55 2.53 -8.46
N TRP A 19 20.02 2.49 -9.69
CA TRP A 19 20.73 1.95 -10.86
C TRP A 19 22.04 2.67 -11.15
N PRO A 20 22.13 4.01 -11.08
CA PRO A 20 23.40 4.71 -11.33
C PRO A 20 24.47 4.32 -10.32
N GLY A 21 24.13 4.16 -9.04
CA GLY A 21 25.09 3.81 -7.98
C GLY A 21 25.63 2.38 -8.13
N VAL A 22 24.77 1.42 -8.41
CA VAL A 22 25.19 0.02 -8.65
C VAL A 22 26.02 -0.09 -9.93
N ALA A 23 25.64 0.63 -10.99
CA ALA A 23 26.40 0.68 -12.24
C ALA A 23 27.79 1.30 -12.03
N LEU A 24 27.89 2.38 -11.25
CA LEU A 24 29.16 3.03 -10.93
C LEU A 24 30.09 2.10 -10.13
N LEU A 25 29.58 1.44 -9.09
CA LEU A 25 30.35 0.50 -8.28
C LEU A 25 30.80 -0.72 -9.11
N GLY A 26 29.91 -1.22 -9.99
CA GLY A 26 30.24 -2.28 -10.93
C GLY A 26 31.32 -1.88 -11.94
N ALA A 27 31.25 -0.66 -12.49
CA ALA A 27 32.24 -0.12 -13.41
C ALA A 27 33.61 0.04 -12.73
N ILE A 28 33.66 0.60 -11.52
CA ILE A 28 34.90 0.74 -10.74
C ILE A 28 35.52 -0.64 -10.46
N GLY A 29 34.70 -1.62 -10.05
CA GLY A 29 35.16 -2.99 -9.80
C GLY A 29 35.71 -3.67 -11.06
N LEU A 30 35.02 -3.52 -12.20
CA LEU A 30 35.42 -4.12 -13.47
C LEU A 30 36.71 -3.48 -14.02
N THR A 31 36.79 -2.15 -14.05
CA THR A 31 38.00 -1.43 -14.50
C THR A 31 39.20 -1.78 -13.63
N HIS A 32 38.99 -1.97 -12.32
CA HIS A 32 40.06 -2.40 -11.43
C HIS A 32 40.48 -3.87 -11.68
N ALA A 33 39.52 -4.79 -11.85
CA ALA A 33 39.79 -6.20 -12.09
C ALA A 33 40.63 -6.42 -13.36
N LEU A 34 40.31 -5.69 -14.42
CA LEU A 34 41.03 -5.73 -15.70
C LEU A 34 42.48 -5.26 -15.58
N ASN A 35 42.76 -4.32 -14.67
CA ASN A 35 44.09 -3.72 -14.54
C ASN A 35 45.00 -4.42 -13.49
N HIS A 36 44.45 -5.13 -12.50
CA HIS A 36 45.22 -5.65 -11.36
C HIS A 36 44.80 -7.07 -10.94
N TRP A 37 44.66 -7.98 -11.91
CA TRP A 37 44.05 -9.31 -11.71
C TRP A 37 44.78 -10.25 -10.73
N ARG A 38 46.05 -9.97 -10.36
CA ARG A 38 46.87 -10.83 -9.47
C ARG A 38 47.00 -10.35 -8.02
N THR A 39 46.57 -9.13 -7.68
CA THR A 39 46.88 -8.52 -6.37
C THR A 39 45.81 -7.54 -5.89
N SER A 40 44.54 -7.95 -5.83
CA SER A 40 43.46 -7.01 -5.53
C SER A 40 42.57 -7.48 -4.37
N TRP A 41 42.92 -7.03 -3.16
CA TRP A 41 42.02 -7.02 -2.00
C TRP A 41 40.82 -6.08 -2.19
N LEU A 42 40.85 -5.26 -3.25
CA LEU A 42 39.80 -4.32 -3.58
C LEU A 42 38.57 -5.01 -4.17
N LEU A 43 38.72 -6.16 -4.85
CA LEU A 43 37.60 -6.97 -5.30
C LEU A 43 36.69 -7.44 -4.13
N PRO A 44 37.22 -8.13 -3.10
CA PRO A 44 36.40 -8.54 -1.95
C PRO A 44 35.87 -7.33 -1.17
N ALA A 45 36.61 -6.21 -1.12
CA ALA A 45 36.13 -4.98 -0.50
C ALA A 45 34.90 -4.40 -1.23
N THR A 46 34.89 -4.40 -2.57
CA THR A 46 33.72 -3.99 -3.36
C THR A 46 32.53 -4.91 -3.13
N TYR A 47 32.74 -6.23 -3.11
CA TYR A 47 31.67 -7.18 -2.79
C TYR A 47 31.12 -6.99 -1.38
N ALA A 48 31.99 -6.76 -0.39
CA ALA A 48 31.58 -6.48 0.98
C ALA A 48 30.76 -5.19 1.06
N ALA A 49 31.16 -4.12 0.36
CA ALA A 49 30.41 -2.88 0.28
C ALA A 49 29.02 -3.08 -0.33
N ILE A 50 28.93 -3.83 -1.45
CA ILE A 50 27.64 -4.18 -2.08
C ILE A 50 26.76 -4.98 -1.12
N LEU A 51 27.34 -5.94 -0.39
CA LEU A 51 26.59 -6.80 0.53
C LEU A 51 26.08 -6.01 1.75
N ILE A 52 26.90 -5.12 2.32
CA ILE A 52 26.49 -4.21 3.40
C ILE A 52 25.38 -3.27 2.93
N LEU A 53 25.50 -2.70 1.72
CA LEU A 53 24.44 -1.88 1.11
C LEU A 53 23.16 -2.69 0.92
N ALA A 54 23.25 -3.91 0.40
CA ALA A 54 22.10 -4.79 0.21
C ALA A 54 21.39 -5.08 1.54
N ILE A 55 22.13 -5.48 2.58
CA ILE A 55 21.59 -5.74 3.92
C ILE A 55 20.95 -4.49 4.51
N GLY A 56 21.65 -3.35 4.45
CA GLY A 56 21.14 -2.08 4.98
C GLY A 56 19.86 -1.64 4.30
N GLN A 57 19.76 -1.81 2.97
CA GLN A 57 18.56 -1.50 2.19
C GLN A 57 17.42 -2.47 2.50
N THR A 58 17.69 -3.78 2.54
CA THR A 58 16.69 -4.78 2.94
C THR A 58 16.15 -4.48 4.34
N TRP A 59 17.03 -4.20 5.29
CA TRP A 59 16.63 -3.82 6.64
C TRP A 59 15.83 -2.52 6.67
N TRP A 60 16.27 -1.49 5.95
CA TRP A 60 15.58 -0.20 5.88
C TRP A 60 14.16 -0.32 5.33
N TYR A 61 13.97 -1.06 4.23
CA TYR A 61 12.66 -1.24 3.62
C TYR A 61 11.76 -2.22 4.38
N ALA A 62 12.33 -3.22 5.06
CA ALA A 62 11.57 -4.19 5.85
C ALA A 62 11.12 -3.63 7.21
N ALA A 63 12.02 -2.95 7.93
CA ALA A 63 11.79 -2.56 9.33
C ALA A 63 12.30 -1.14 9.67
N GLY A 64 13.45 -0.71 9.15
CA GLY A 64 14.10 0.54 9.57
C GLY A 64 13.24 1.79 9.35
N ARG A 65 12.54 1.88 8.21
CA ARG A 65 11.66 3.01 7.89
C ARG A 65 10.46 3.16 8.82
N VAL A 66 10.01 2.06 9.43
CA VAL A 66 8.88 2.03 10.36
C VAL A 66 9.32 2.51 11.74
N ASN A 67 10.52 2.12 12.18
CA ASN A 67 11.02 2.44 13.51
C ASN A 67 11.59 3.86 13.64
N ILE A 68 12.07 4.45 12.54
CA ILE A 68 12.78 5.76 12.56
C ILE A 68 11.87 6.92 12.13
N GLY A 69 10.83 6.66 11.33
CA GLY A 69 9.83 7.65 10.97
C GLY A 69 8.57 7.44 11.79
N SER A 70 8.28 8.34 12.73
CA SER A 70 7.05 8.39 13.55
C SER A 70 5.77 8.70 12.73
N ARG A 71 5.74 8.34 11.45
CA ARG A 71 4.61 8.57 10.54
C ARG A 71 4.13 7.23 10.04
N THR A 72 2.94 6.89 10.50
CA THR A 72 2.14 5.74 10.07
C THR A 72 2.24 5.58 8.57
N THR A 73 2.74 4.42 8.14
CA THR A 73 2.78 4.10 6.72
C THR A 73 1.42 3.53 6.30
N SER A 74 1.01 3.75 5.05
CA SER A 74 -0.19 3.15 4.47
C SER A 74 -0.27 1.63 4.67
N ARG A 75 0.90 0.98 4.80
CA ARG A 75 1.04 -0.44 5.09
C ARG A 75 0.54 -0.79 6.50
N LEU A 76 1.02 -0.09 7.53
CA LEU A 76 0.62 -0.36 8.92
C LEU A 76 -0.87 -0.10 9.13
N PHE A 77 -1.38 1.01 8.60
CA PHE A 77 -2.82 1.32 8.62
C PHE A 77 -3.64 0.17 8.03
N LEU A 78 -3.24 -0.34 6.86
CA LEU A 78 -3.99 -1.42 6.22
C LEU A 78 -3.83 -2.76 6.92
N GLN A 79 -2.67 -3.03 7.56
CA GLN A 79 -2.50 -4.19 8.43
C GLN A 79 -3.48 -4.14 9.61
N GLN A 80 -3.59 -2.99 10.29
CA GLN A 80 -4.57 -2.82 11.37
C GLN A 80 -6.00 -3.09 10.91
N VAL A 81 -6.38 -2.55 9.74
CA VAL A 81 -7.70 -2.81 9.13
C VAL A 81 -7.93 -4.30 8.90
N LEU A 82 -6.91 -5.02 8.40
CA LEU A 82 -6.97 -6.45 8.14
C LEU A 82 -7.00 -7.30 9.42
N ASP A 83 -6.42 -6.80 10.52
CA ASP A 83 -6.40 -7.48 11.81
C ASP A 83 -7.74 -7.38 12.56
N VAL A 84 -8.64 -6.46 12.14
CA VAL A 84 -10.00 -6.36 12.71
C VAL A 84 -10.84 -7.58 12.31
N GLU A 85 -11.51 -8.20 13.28
CA GLU A 85 -12.39 -9.35 13.05
C GLU A 85 -13.51 -9.02 12.06
N GLY A 86 -13.80 -9.95 11.14
CA GLY A 86 -14.81 -9.77 10.10
C GLY A 86 -14.31 -9.07 8.83
N THR A 87 -13.08 -8.53 8.82
CA THR A 87 -12.46 -7.97 7.62
C THR A 87 -11.97 -9.08 6.68
N SER A 88 -12.10 -8.85 5.36
CA SER A 88 -11.59 -9.74 4.31
C SER A 88 -10.80 -8.91 3.30
N PRO A 89 -9.58 -9.32 2.91
CA PRO A 89 -8.76 -8.63 1.90
C PRO A 89 -9.49 -8.35 0.59
N THR A 90 -10.36 -9.27 0.17
CA THR A 90 -11.13 -9.18 -1.09
C THR A 90 -12.38 -8.31 -1.00
N ARG A 91 -12.69 -7.75 0.18
CA ARG A 91 -13.89 -6.94 0.45
C ARG A 91 -13.52 -5.55 0.94
N ILE A 92 -12.46 -4.99 0.37
CA ILE A 92 -11.97 -3.65 0.68
C ILE A 92 -12.22 -2.75 -0.52
N ALA A 93 -12.79 -1.57 -0.26
CA ALA A 93 -13.02 -0.53 -1.24
C ALA A 93 -12.41 0.79 -0.75
N SER A 94 -11.98 1.66 -1.66
CA SER A 94 -11.43 2.98 -1.34
C SER A 94 -12.27 4.08 -1.99
N PHE A 95 -12.74 5.03 -1.19
CA PHE A 95 -13.67 6.06 -1.65
C PHE A 95 -12.95 7.35 -2.04
N GLY A 96 -13.00 7.70 -3.33
CA GLY A 96 -12.42 8.95 -3.83
C GLY A 96 -10.88 8.98 -3.88
N PHE A 97 -10.23 7.83 -3.70
CA PHE A 97 -8.79 7.67 -3.95
C PHE A 97 -8.47 6.21 -4.26
N TRP A 98 -7.38 5.97 -4.98
CA TRP A 98 -6.75 4.65 -5.12
C TRP A 98 -5.26 4.81 -5.45
N ASN A 99 -4.45 3.84 -5.02
CA ASN A 99 -3.08 3.67 -5.50
C ASN A 99 -2.71 2.19 -5.44
N GLY A 100 -1.79 1.73 -6.30
CA GLY A 100 -1.36 0.32 -6.33
C GLY A 100 -0.64 -0.17 -5.06
N GLY A 101 -0.29 0.74 -4.14
CA GLY A 101 0.18 0.36 -2.81
C GLY A 101 -0.93 -0.29 -1.98
N LEU A 102 -2.18 0.14 -2.11
CA LEU A 102 -3.31 -0.46 -1.39
C LEU A 102 -3.46 -1.95 -1.74
N ASP A 103 -3.43 -2.28 -3.03
CA ASP A 103 -3.51 -3.67 -3.48
C ASP A 103 -2.33 -4.51 -2.96
N SER A 104 -1.13 -3.94 -3.01
CA SER A 104 0.09 -4.60 -2.54
C SER A 104 0.05 -4.88 -1.03
N TYR A 105 -0.48 -3.95 -0.24
CA TYR A 105 -0.55 -4.09 1.21
C TYR A 105 -1.74 -4.94 1.64
N ALA A 106 -2.86 -4.93 0.90
CA ALA A 106 -4.03 -5.75 1.20
C ALA A 106 -3.77 -7.23 0.89
N GLY A 107 -2.86 -7.53 -0.06
CA GLY A 107 -2.70 -8.87 -0.62
C GLY A 107 -3.85 -9.26 -1.56
N ALA A 108 -4.72 -8.31 -1.92
CA ALA A 108 -5.86 -8.47 -2.82
C ALA A 108 -6.20 -7.11 -3.46
N HIS A 109 -6.96 -7.12 -4.55
CA HIS A 109 -7.37 -5.87 -5.21
C HIS A 109 -8.34 -5.06 -4.35
N VAL A 110 -8.00 -3.80 -4.11
CA VAL A 110 -8.86 -2.83 -3.44
C VAL A 110 -9.71 -2.12 -4.49
N HIS A 111 -11.04 -2.19 -4.33
CA HIS A 111 -11.97 -1.61 -5.28
C HIS A 111 -12.03 -0.09 -5.14
N ALA A 112 -11.49 0.64 -6.12
CA ALA A 112 -11.66 2.09 -6.19
C ALA A 112 -13.14 2.44 -6.42
N VAL A 113 -13.69 3.31 -5.57
CA VAL A 113 -15.05 3.82 -5.69
C VAL A 113 -14.96 5.26 -6.18
N LEU A 114 -15.55 5.49 -7.35
CA LEU A 114 -15.57 6.79 -7.99
C LEU A 114 -16.24 7.82 -7.11
N ARG A 115 -15.62 8.98 -7.12
CA ARG A 115 -16.19 10.20 -6.60
C ARG A 115 -16.18 11.22 -7.74
N ASP A 116 -17.37 11.69 -8.12
CA ASP A 116 -17.57 12.77 -9.08
C ASP A 116 -16.78 12.64 -10.40
N GLY A 117 -16.76 11.44 -11.00
CA GLY A 117 -16.15 11.21 -12.30
C GLY A 117 -14.61 11.27 -12.33
N VAL A 118 -13.95 11.30 -11.17
CA VAL A 118 -12.48 11.23 -11.09
C VAL A 118 -12.02 9.81 -11.43
N GLY A 119 -11.52 9.63 -12.65
CA GLY A 119 -10.91 8.38 -13.08
C GLY A 119 -9.64 8.08 -12.30
N PHE A 120 -9.50 6.82 -11.86
CA PHE A 120 -8.26 6.31 -11.29
C PHE A 120 -7.60 5.39 -12.30
N ASP A 121 -6.27 5.42 -12.33
CA ASP A 121 -5.45 4.51 -13.14
C ASP A 121 -5.36 3.13 -12.46
N SER A 122 -6.53 2.57 -12.14
CA SER A 122 -6.70 1.27 -11.48
C SER A 122 -6.71 0.16 -12.54
N PRO A 123 -6.09 -1.00 -12.27
CA PRO A 123 -6.12 -2.14 -13.19
C PRO A 123 -7.53 -2.72 -13.38
N ILE A 124 -8.46 -2.42 -12.46
CA ILE A 124 -9.86 -2.83 -12.52
C ILE A 124 -10.74 -1.58 -12.66
N PRO A 125 -11.81 -1.63 -13.47
CA PRO A 125 -12.76 -0.54 -13.58
C PRO A 125 -13.28 -0.11 -12.19
N PRO A 126 -13.25 1.19 -11.87
CA PRO A 126 -13.70 1.68 -10.59
C PRO A 126 -15.23 1.54 -10.49
N LEU A 127 -15.72 1.32 -9.27
CA LEU A 127 -17.14 1.14 -8.98
C LEU A 127 -17.82 2.48 -8.73
N THR A 128 -19.10 2.59 -9.09
CA THR A 128 -19.94 3.67 -8.55
C THR A 128 -20.38 3.36 -7.12
N PRO A 129 -20.78 4.36 -6.31
CA PRO A 129 -21.36 4.12 -4.99
C PRO A 129 -22.54 3.14 -5.02
N GLU A 130 -23.39 3.21 -6.05
CA GLU A 130 -24.54 2.32 -6.25
C GLU A 130 -24.10 0.88 -6.53
N GLN A 131 -23.07 0.70 -7.37
CA GLN A 131 -22.52 -0.61 -7.66
C GLN A 131 -21.90 -1.25 -6.42
N LEU A 132 -21.17 -0.47 -5.60
CA LEU A 132 -20.66 -0.96 -4.33
C LEU A 132 -21.80 -1.30 -3.37
N ALA A 133 -22.80 -0.43 -3.22
CA ALA A 133 -23.96 -0.69 -2.37
C ALA A 133 -24.67 -1.99 -2.77
N GLN A 134 -24.82 -2.25 -4.07
CA GLN A 134 -25.41 -3.51 -4.54
C GLN A 134 -24.55 -4.72 -4.17
N ARG A 135 -23.22 -4.63 -4.28
CA ARG A 135 -22.31 -5.70 -3.82
C ARG A 135 -22.45 -5.94 -2.34
N VAL A 136 -22.49 -4.89 -1.52
CA VAL A 136 -22.68 -4.99 -0.06
C VAL A 136 -23.98 -5.70 0.28
N ARG A 137 -25.08 -5.43 -0.43
CA ARG A 137 -26.37 -6.12 -0.22
C ARG A 137 -26.37 -7.57 -0.65
N ASN A 138 -25.65 -7.90 -1.72
CA ASN A 138 -25.58 -9.26 -2.25
C ASN A 138 -24.64 -10.16 -1.42
N ASP A 139 -23.84 -9.56 -0.54
CA ASP A 139 -22.83 -10.24 0.24
C ASP A 139 -23.27 -10.48 1.68
N THR A 140 -22.88 -11.63 2.24
CA THR A 140 -23.21 -12.00 3.62
C THR A 140 -22.22 -11.47 4.66
N LYS A 141 -21.04 -11.02 4.23
CA LYS A 141 -20.00 -10.44 5.10
C LYS A 141 -19.82 -8.94 4.81
N PRO A 142 -19.49 -8.14 5.83
CA PRO A 142 -19.29 -6.71 5.67
C PRO A 142 -18.19 -6.39 4.65
N TRP A 143 -18.33 -5.24 4.02
CA TRP A 143 -17.26 -4.62 3.24
C TRP A 143 -16.57 -3.56 4.07
N VAL A 144 -15.28 -3.34 3.83
CA VAL A 144 -14.53 -2.24 4.44
C VAL A 144 -14.38 -1.12 3.42
N LEU A 145 -14.73 0.10 3.81
CA LEU A 145 -14.54 1.31 3.04
C LEU A 145 -13.44 2.16 3.64
N LEU A 146 -12.38 2.40 2.87
CA LEU A 146 -11.29 3.30 3.21
C LEU A 146 -11.60 4.70 2.69
N THR A 147 -11.44 5.72 3.52
CA THR A 147 -11.73 7.13 3.18
C THR A 147 -10.54 8.01 3.59
N ARG A 148 -10.38 9.19 2.98
CA ARG A 148 -9.30 10.13 3.33
C ARG A 148 -9.85 11.25 4.21
N ILE A 149 -9.23 11.50 5.36
CA ILE A 149 -9.64 12.52 6.35
C ILE A 149 -9.56 13.94 5.75
N SER A 150 -8.67 14.17 4.77
CA SER A 150 -8.29 15.52 4.33
C SER A 150 -9.31 16.24 3.42
N HIS A 151 -10.56 15.79 3.30
CA HIS A 151 -11.55 16.38 2.38
C HIS A 151 -12.84 16.79 3.10
N ARG A 152 -12.73 17.71 4.07
CA ARG A 152 -13.86 18.28 4.84
C ARG A 152 -14.94 19.00 4.02
N ASN A 153 -14.72 19.26 2.73
CA ASN A 153 -15.64 20.06 1.90
C ASN A 153 -16.58 19.25 1.00
N LEU A 154 -16.61 17.92 1.15
CA LEU A 154 -17.31 17.04 0.22
C LEU A 154 -18.22 16.08 0.98
N ALA A 155 -19.30 15.62 0.34
CA ALA A 155 -20.31 14.77 0.96
C ALA A 155 -19.65 13.60 1.69
N SER A 156 -19.98 13.43 2.97
CA SER A 156 -19.40 12.37 3.78
C SER A 156 -19.73 11.02 3.11
N PRO A 157 -18.77 10.08 3.05
CA PRO A 157 -19.05 8.71 2.61
C PRO A 157 -20.25 8.12 3.35
N ALA A 158 -20.39 8.43 4.64
CA ALA A 158 -21.54 8.06 5.45
C ALA A 158 -22.86 8.58 4.86
N ASP A 159 -22.91 9.83 4.42
CA ASP A 159 -24.11 10.42 3.83
C ASP A 159 -24.48 9.77 2.49
N VAL A 160 -23.48 9.51 1.64
CA VAL A 160 -23.67 8.89 0.32
C VAL A 160 -24.25 7.48 0.48
N PHE A 161 -23.61 6.65 1.30
CA PHE A 161 -24.02 5.26 1.48
C PHE A 161 -25.30 5.12 2.33
N SER A 162 -25.55 6.04 3.27
CA SER A 162 -26.82 6.06 4.02
C SER A 162 -28.03 6.34 3.12
N ARG A 163 -27.90 7.24 2.13
CA ARG A 163 -28.96 7.47 1.12
C ARG A 163 -29.22 6.24 0.25
N LEU A 164 -28.23 5.37 0.13
CA LEU A 164 -28.32 4.08 -0.56
C LEU A 164 -28.77 2.97 0.39
N GLY A 165 -29.23 3.25 1.61
CA GLY A 165 -29.68 2.23 2.55
C GLY A 165 -28.55 1.28 3.00
N ILE A 166 -27.30 1.73 2.97
CA ILE A 166 -26.15 1.02 3.54
C ILE A 166 -25.76 1.73 4.83
N ALA A 167 -25.71 0.97 5.92
CA ALA A 167 -25.20 1.45 7.18
C ALA A 167 -23.66 1.53 7.12
N VAL A 168 -23.14 2.70 7.47
CA VAL A 168 -21.70 2.96 7.59
C VAL A 168 -21.36 3.00 9.08
N LEU A 169 -20.61 2.01 9.55
CA LEU A 169 -20.21 1.89 10.96
C LEU A 169 -18.72 2.23 11.08
N PRO A 170 -18.32 3.07 12.05
CA PRO A 170 -16.91 3.37 12.25
C PRO A 170 -16.15 2.10 12.63
N MET A 171 -14.98 1.91 12.03
CA MET A 171 -14.05 0.88 12.46
C MET A 171 -13.18 1.45 13.59
N GLU A 172 -13.22 0.82 14.76
CA GLU A 172 -12.32 1.18 15.85
C GLU A 172 -10.92 0.72 15.50
N LEU A 173 -10.07 1.69 15.15
CA LEU A 173 -8.65 1.49 14.93
C LEU A 173 -7.92 2.20 16.06
N ASP A 174 -6.90 1.55 16.62
CA ASP A 174 -5.97 2.18 17.54
C ASP A 174 -5.19 3.25 16.76
N THR A 175 -5.74 4.46 16.73
CA THR A 175 -5.24 5.62 15.98
C THR A 175 -4.57 6.64 16.88
N GLU A 176 -4.62 6.47 18.21
CA GLU A 176 -3.98 7.38 19.17
C GLU A 176 -2.46 7.44 18.97
N GLN A 177 -1.85 6.42 18.36
CA GLN A 177 -0.44 6.39 17.98
C GLN A 177 -0.11 6.96 16.59
N TYR A 178 -1.08 7.41 15.79
CA TYR A 178 -0.91 7.49 14.34
C TYR A 178 -1.54 8.73 13.67
N ASP A 179 -0.69 9.60 13.12
CA ASP A 179 -1.09 10.74 12.28
C ASP A 179 -1.29 10.29 10.81
N TYR A 180 -2.25 9.38 10.58
CA TYR A 180 -2.59 8.93 9.23
C TYR A 180 -3.89 9.58 8.75
N PRO A 181 -3.91 10.27 7.60
CA PRO A 181 -5.09 11.00 7.13
C PRO A 181 -6.10 10.08 6.43
N ALA A 182 -6.39 8.90 6.99
CA ALA A 182 -7.41 8.00 6.47
C ALA A 182 -8.23 7.36 7.59
N GLU A 183 -9.49 7.09 7.30
CA GLU A 183 -10.42 6.37 8.17
C GLU A 183 -10.87 5.08 7.48
N ALA A 184 -11.29 4.11 8.28
CA ALA A 184 -11.90 2.88 7.80
C ALA A 184 -13.30 2.74 8.38
N TRP A 185 -14.20 2.20 7.58
CA TRP A 185 -15.61 2.04 7.93
C TRP A 185 -16.10 0.67 7.49
N PHE A 186 -16.96 0.05 8.28
CA PHE A 186 -17.73 -1.11 7.84
C PHE A 186 -18.97 -0.66 7.08
N LEU A 187 -19.20 -1.28 5.93
CA LEU A 187 -20.42 -1.17 5.14
C LEU A 187 -21.25 -2.43 5.34
N VAL A 188 -22.45 -2.26 5.88
CA VAL A 188 -23.41 -3.35 6.10
C VAL A 188 -24.80 -2.95 5.58
N PRO A 189 -25.60 -3.89 5.06
CA PRO A 189 -26.98 -3.59 4.72
C PRO A 189 -27.76 -3.12 5.96
N THR A 190 -28.60 -2.10 5.81
CA THR A 190 -29.35 -1.54 6.96
C THR A 190 -30.30 -2.56 7.59
N ASP A 191 -30.77 -3.53 6.81
CA ASP A 191 -31.67 -4.60 7.26
C ASP A 191 -31.01 -5.61 8.23
N HIS A 192 -29.68 -5.61 8.34
CA HIS A 192 -28.91 -6.49 9.23
C HIS A 192 -28.60 -5.90 10.62
N ARG A 193 -29.16 -4.74 11.00
CA ARG A 193 -29.00 -4.15 12.36
C ARG A 193 -29.89 -4.81 13.43
N ARG A 194 -30.05 -6.14 13.42
CA ARG A 194 -30.78 -6.87 14.47
C ARG A 194 -29.85 -7.71 15.32
#